data_AF-A0AAX0YZI0-F1
#
_entry.id   AF-A0AAX0YZI0-F1
#
_cell.length_a   1.000
_cell.length_b   1.000
_cell.length_c   1.000
_cell.angle_alpha   90.00
_cell.angle_beta   90.00
_cell.angle_gamma   90.00
#
_symmetry.space_group_name_H-M   'P 1'
#
loop_
_entity.id
_entity.type
_entity.pdbx_description
1 polymer ?
#
loop_
_entity_poly.entity_id
_entity_poly.type
_entity_poly.pdbx_seq_one_letter_code
_entity_poly.pdbx_strand_id
1 'polypeptide(L)'
;MTNHSSRKQPQHQLSETRFWIQRLSKTAIRAAHILGVAISSGGFIFHLDKALWLNWWLLAMFSGGLMMAQEIYRSKLWLIQLKGVLTFIKLGLLASIILIPQQQPNIYIIVLLLSVFIAHGPAALRHYSIWHRRVIDEPKRMRKKSLNG
;
A
#
# COMPACT_ATOMS: atom_id res chain seq x y z
N MET A 1 22.86 2.52 53.39
CA MET A 1 22.03 3.34 52.46
C MET A 1 22.89 3.54 51.22
N THR A 2 22.59 3.01 50.04
CA THR A 2 21.42 3.33 49.21
C THR A 2 21.11 2.19 48.21
N ASN A 3 19.81 1.91 48.03
CA ASN A 3 19.26 0.91 47.12
C ASN A 3 19.46 1.30 45.64
N HIS A 4 20.08 0.43 44.83
CA HIS A 4 20.03 0.53 43.38
C HIS A 4 18.67 0.03 42.86
N SER A 5 17.72 0.95 42.75
CA SER A 5 16.42 0.71 42.10
C SER A 5 16.60 0.56 40.60
N SER A 6 16.59 -0.69 40.12
CA SER A 6 16.54 -1.03 38.70
C SER A 6 15.14 -0.70 38.15
N ARG A 7 14.95 0.54 37.68
CA ARG A 7 13.75 0.98 36.94
C ARG A 7 13.64 0.23 35.61
N LYS A 8 12.93 -0.90 35.59
CA LYS A 8 12.38 -1.49 34.37
C LYS A 8 11.38 -0.49 33.78
N GLN A 9 11.72 0.13 32.65
CA GLN A 9 10.75 0.91 31.88
C GLN A 9 9.70 -0.05 31.31
N PRO A 10 8.40 0.26 31.38
CA PRO A 10 7.39 -0.54 30.72
C PRO A 10 7.52 -0.31 29.22
N GLN A 11 8.27 -1.18 28.56
CA GLN A 11 8.16 -1.38 27.12
C GLN A 11 6.70 -1.73 26.86
N HIS A 12 6.03 -0.90 26.06
CA HIS A 12 4.66 -1.07 25.64
C HIS A 12 4.58 -2.36 24.79
N GLN A 13 4.50 -3.51 25.46
CA GLN A 13 4.33 -4.83 24.86
C GLN A 13 2.97 -4.83 24.17
N LEU A 14 2.95 -4.51 22.88
CA LEU A 14 1.82 -4.89 22.05
C LEU A 14 1.73 -6.42 22.15
N SER A 15 0.63 -6.92 22.71
CA SER A 15 0.32 -8.35 22.79
C SER A 15 0.70 -9.02 21.46
N GLU A 16 1.57 -10.04 21.51
CA GLU A 16 2.12 -10.72 20.33
C GLU A 16 1.00 -11.16 19.37
N THR A 17 -0.14 -11.56 19.93
CA THR A 17 -1.37 -11.90 19.21
C THR A 17 -1.86 -10.76 18.31
N ARG A 18 -1.86 -9.51 18.80
CA ARG A 18 -2.26 -8.33 18.01
C ARG A 18 -1.31 -8.06 16.86
N PHE A 19 -0.01 -8.29 17.06
CA PHE A 19 0.99 -8.14 15.99
C PHE A 19 0.76 -9.16 14.87
N TRP A 20 0.56 -10.44 15.22
CA TRP A 20 0.28 -11.50 14.26
C TRP A 20 -1.04 -11.27 13.51
N ILE A 21 -2.11 -10.89 14.21
CA ILE A 21 -3.41 -10.56 13.59
C ILE A 21 -3.25 -9.41 12.59
N GLN A 22 -2.55 -8.33 12.95
CA GLN A 22 -2.33 -7.22 12.02
C GLN A 22 -1.53 -7.63 10.79
N ARG A 23 -0.51 -8.47 10.96
CA ARG A 23 0.35 -8.93 9.86
C ARG A 23 -0.41 -9.88 8.92
N LEU A 24 -1.13 -10.85 9.48
CA LEU A 24 -1.93 -11.80 8.72
C LEU A 24 -3.07 -11.10 8.00
N SER A 25 -3.78 -10.18 8.65
CA SER A 25 -4.87 -9.43 8.04
C SER A 25 -4.41 -8.61 6.83
N LYS A 26 -3.29 -7.88 6.95
CA LYS A 26 -2.70 -7.14 5.81
C LYS A 26 -2.29 -8.06 4.66
N THR A 27 -1.75 -9.23 4.98
CA THR A 27 -1.34 -10.22 3.98
C THR A 27 -2.55 -10.84 3.30
N ALA A 28 -3.60 -11.16 4.05
CA ALA A 28 -4.85 -11.72 3.53
C ALA A 28 -5.56 -10.75 2.58
N ILE A 29 -5.64 -9.46 2.93
CA ILE A 29 -6.21 -8.43 2.03
C ILE A 29 -5.42 -8.38 0.71
N ARG A 30 -4.09 -8.43 0.78
CA ARG A 30 -3.24 -8.45 -0.43
C ARG A 30 -3.46 -9.73 -1.25
N ALA A 31 -3.58 -10.88 -0.59
CA ALA A 31 -3.85 -12.14 -1.28
C ALA A 31 -5.22 -12.11 -1.99
N ALA A 32 -6.26 -11.62 -1.31
CA ALA A 32 -7.59 -11.42 -1.90
C ALA A 32 -7.55 -10.43 -3.08
N HIS A 33 -6.75 -9.36 -2.97
CA HIS A 33 -6.55 -8.42 -4.06
C HIS A 33 -5.93 -9.09 -5.29
N ILE A 34 -4.83 -9.82 -5.11
CA ILE A 34 -4.16 -10.52 -6.22
C ILE A 34 -5.07 -11.57 -6.85
N LEU A 35 -5.84 -12.31 -6.03
CA LEU A 35 -6.83 -13.28 -6.51
C LEU A 35 -7.90 -12.61 -7.39
N GLY A 36 -8.49 -11.51 -6.92
CA GLY A 36 -9.48 -10.74 -7.69
C GLY A 36 -8.90 -10.19 -9.00
N VAL A 37 -7.67 -9.68 -8.97
CA VAL A 37 -6.96 -9.19 -10.17
C VAL A 37 -6.71 -10.35 -11.16
N ALA A 38 -6.16 -11.47 -10.70
CA ALA A 38 -5.82 -12.60 -11.56
C ALA A 38 -7.05 -13.25 -12.22
N ILE A 39 -8.18 -13.33 -11.50
CA ILE A 39 -9.41 -13.89 -12.09
C ILE A 39 -10.07 -12.87 -13.03
N SER A 40 -10.12 -11.58 -12.63
CA SER A 40 -10.69 -10.53 -13.49
C SER A 40 -9.91 -10.26 -14.77
N SER A 41 -8.60 -10.56 -14.81
CA SER A 41 -7.79 -10.39 -16.02
C SER A 41 -8.31 -11.22 -17.20
N GLY A 42 -8.88 -12.40 -16.93
CA GLY A 42 -9.52 -13.20 -17.97
C GLY A 42 -10.69 -12.46 -18.65
N GLY A 43 -11.47 -11.70 -17.87
CA GLY A 43 -12.55 -10.86 -18.37
C GLY A 43 -12.07 -9.74 -19.29
N PHE A 44 -11.04 -9.00 -18.87
CA PHE A 44 -10.48 -7.90 -19.66
C PHE A 44 -9.73 -8.34 -20.92
N ILE A 45 -9.00 -9.47 -20.87
CA ILE A 45 -8.17 -9.92 -21.99
C ILE A 45 -8.98 -10.71 -23.01
N PHE A 46 -9.83 -11.64 -22.56
CA PHE A 46 -10.58 -12.54 -23.44
C PHE A 46 -12.00 -12.05 -23.73
N HIS A 47 -12.38 -10.85 -23.28
CA HIS A 47 -13.70 -10.26 -23.49
C HIS A 47 -14.85 -11.15 -23.02
N LEU A 48 -14.65 -11.85 -21.88
CA LEU A 48 -15.67 -12.73 -21.30
C LEU A 48 -16.86 -11.92 -20.77
N ASP A 49 -18.00 -12.59 -20.68
CA ASP A 49 -19.21 -12.00 -20.10
C ASP A 49 -18.95 -11.48 -18.67
N LYS A 50 -19.43 -10.26 -18.40
CA LYS A 50 -19.22 -9.53 -17.15
C LYS A 50 -19.71 -10.33 -15.95
N ALA A 51 -20.77 -11.12 -16.10
CA ALA A 51 -21.32 -11.94 -15.03
C ALA A 51 -20.28 -12.90 -14.39
N LEU A 52 -19.31 -13.37 -15.18
CA LEU A 52 -18.30 -14.34 -14.74
C LEU A 52 -17.18 -13.70 -13.90
N TRP A 53 -16.88 -12.43 -14.11
CA TRP A 53 -15.69 -11.78 -13.55
C TRP A 53 -15.95 -10.50 -12.76
N LEU A 54 -17.17 -9.94 -12.81
CA LEU A 54 -17.51 -8.69 -12.13
C LEU A 54 -17.32 -8.78 -10.61
N ASN A 55 -17.73 -9.88 -9.98
CA ASN A 55 -17.56 -10.07 -8.54
C ASN A 55 -16.07 -10.09 -8.13
N TRP A 56 -15.23 -10.72 -8.95
CA TRP A 56 -13.78 -10.76 -8.74
C TRP A 56 -13.13 -9.39 -8.97
N TRP A 57 -13.63 -8.64 -9.94
CA TRP A 57 -13.23 -7.26 -10.15
C TRP A 57 -13.61 -6.35 -8.97
N LEU A 58 -14.84 -6.48 -8.46
CA LEU A 58 -15.27 -5.75 -7.26
C LEU A 58 -14.41 -6.11 -6.04
N LEU A 59 -14.08 -7.40 -5.86
CA LEU A 59 -13.15 -7.84 -4.83
C LEU A 59 -11.78 -7.17 -4.97
N ALA A 60 -11.23 -7.11 -6.19
CA ALA A 60 -9.97 -6.44 -6.47
C ALA A 60 -10.02 -4.94 -6.15
N MET A 61 -11.08 -4.25 -6.57
CA MET A 61 -11.26 -2.82 -6.32
C MET A 61 -11.44 -2.52 -4.83
N PHE A 62 -12.27 -3.29 -4.13
CA PHE A 62 -12.55 -3.07 -2.72
C PHE A 62 -11.31 -3.36 -1.84
N SER A 63 -10.64 -4.48 -2.06
CA SER A 63 -9.41 -4.83 -1.34
C SER A 63 -8.27 -3.84 -1.63
N GLY A 64 -8.12 -3.40 -2.88
CA GLY A 64 -7.13 -2.38 -3.26
C GLY A 64 -7.41 -1.03 -2.62
N GLY A 65 -8.68 -0.60 -2.61
CA GLY A 65 -9.13 0.61 -1.95
C GLY A 65 -8.92 0.56 -0.43
N LEU A 66 -9.19 -0.59 0.20
CA LEU A 66 -8.94 -0.78 1.63
C LEU A 66 -7.45 -0.66 1.97
N MET A 67 -6.56 -1.26 1.16
CA MET A 67 -5.11 -1.13 1.33
C MET A 67 -4.65 0.33 1.19
N MET A 68 -5.20 1.06 0.22
CA MET A 68 -4.92 2.49 0.03
C MET A 68 -5.40 3.33 1.23
N ALA A 69 -6.63 3.10 1.69
CA ALA A 69 -7.22 3.84 2.81
C ALA A 69 -6.44 3.61 4.11
N GLN A 70 -6.02 2.37 4.39
CA GLN A 70 -5.18 2.04 5.54
C GLN A 70 -3.85 2.80 5.53
N GLU A 71 -3.26 2.97 4.35
CA GLU A 71 -1.98 3.63 4.19
C GLU A 71 -2.10 5.16 4.30
N ILE A 72 -3.16 5.75 3.74
CA ILE A 72 -3.50 7.18 3.93
C ILE A 72 -3.78 7.50 5.41
N TYR A 73 -4.53 6.63 6.10
CA TYR A 73 -4.83 6.80 7.52
C TYR A 73 -3.56 6.79 8.38
N ARG A 74 -2.59 5.93 8.02
CA ARG A 74 -1.34 5.81 8.76
C ARG A 74 -0.38 6.96 8.51
N SER A 75 -0.32 7.50 7.29
CA SER A 75 0.56 8.61 6.95
C SER A 75 -0.01 9.47 5.83
N LYS A 76 -0.34 10.72 6.15
CA LYS A 76 -0.78 11.70 5.14
C LYS A 76 0.33 12.02 4.12
N LEU A 77 1.60 11.82 4.50
CA LEU A 77 2.76 11.97 3.60
C LEU A 77 2.75 10.92 2.48
N TRP A 78 2.02 9.82 2.64
CA TRP A 78 1.87 8.79 1.60
C TRP A 78 1.37 9.36 0.27
N LEU A 79 0.48 10.35 0.32
CA LEU A 79 -0.08 11.01 -0.87
C LEU A 79 0.98 11.69 -1.74
N ILE A 80 2.08 12.14 -1.14
CA ILE A 80 3.16 12.90 -1.80
C ILE A 80 4.37 11.99 -2.10
N GLN A 81 4.44 10.82 -1.47
CA GLN A 81 5.45 9.80 -1.78
C GLN A 81 5.19 9.22 -3.16
N LEU A 82 6.27 8.87 -3.87
CA LEU A 82 6.20 8.30 -5.22
C LEU A 82 5.27 7.06 -5.27
N LYS A 83 5.24 6.24 -4.21
CA LYS A 83 4.31 5.10 -4.13
C LYS A 83 2.82 5.49 -4.16
N GLY A 84 2.45 6.60 -3.53
CA GLY A 84 1.08 7.10 -3.54
C GLY A 84 0.72 7.66 -4.90
N VAL A 85 1.60 8.49 -5.47
CA VAL A 85 1.43 9.06 -6.82
C VAL A 85 1.29 7.96 -7.87
N LEU A 86 2.15 6.94 -7.86
CA LEU A 86 2.05 5.81 -8.78
C LEU A 86 0.76 5.00 -8.58
N THR A 87 0.25 4.91 -7.35
CA THR A 87 -1.06 4.29 -7.09
C THR A 87 -2.20 5.11 -7.71
N PHE A 88 -2.16 6.44 -7.62
CA PHE A 88 -3.13 7.30 -8.30
C PHE A 88 -3.03 7.23 -9.82
N ILE A 89 -1.82 7.17 -10.38
CA ILE A 89 -1.62 6.95 -11.82
C ILE A 89 -2.26 5.62 -12.24
N LYS A 90 -2.05 4.55 -11.47
CA LYS A 90 -2.69 3.25 -11.70
C LYS A 90 -4.22 3.35 -11.70
N LEU A 91 -4.81 4.10 -10.76
CA LEU A 91 -6.26 4.31 -10.70
C LEU A 91 -6.77 5.15 -11.87
N GLY A 92 -6.02 6.17 -12.30
CA GLY A 92 -6.34 6.97 -13.48
C GLY A 92 -6.33 6.15 -14.75
N LEU A 93 -5.34 5.26 -14.92
CA LEU A 93 -5.32 4.29 -16.02
C LEU A 93 -6.53 3.36 -15.98
N LEU A 94 -6.88 2.82 -14.81
CA LEU A 94 -8.10 2.00 -14.69
C LEU A 94 -9.39 2.78 -14.99
N ALA A 95 -9.48 4.06 -14.63
CA ALA A 95 -10.62 4.89 -15.00
C ALA A 95 -10.69 5.15 -16.52
N SER A 96 -9.54 5.23 -17.20
CA SER A 96 -9.49 5.44 -18.65
C SER A 96 -10.07 4.28 -19.47
N ILE A 97 -10.21 3.08 -18.90
CA ILE A 97 -10.93 1.93 -19.48
C ILE A 97 -12.40 2.28 -19.79
N ILE A 98 -13.00 3.19 -19.02
CA ILE A 98 -14.37 3.68 -19.24
C ILE A 98 -14.43 4.63 -20.44
N LEU A 99 -13.39 5.46 -20.63
CA LEU A 99 -13.31 6.45 -21.71
C LEU A 99 -12.91 5.81 -23.05
N ILE A 100 -12.03 4.80 -23.02
CA ILE A 100 -11.47 4.15 -24.22
C ILE A 100 -11.69 2.62 -24.11
N PRO A 101 -12.95 2.15 -24.22
CA PRO A 101 -13.28 0.73 -24.03
C PRO A 101 -12.72 -0.20 -25.11
N GLN A 102 -12.19 0.34 -26.21
CA GLN A 102 -11.53 -0.44 -27.26
C GLN A 102 -10.11 -0.88 -26.86
N GLN A 103 -9.49 -0.17 -25.91
CA GLN A 103 -8.11 -0.40 -25.48
C GLN A 103 -8.03 -1.04 -24.08
N GLN A 104 -9.15 -1.57 -23.56
CA GLN A 104 -9.21 -2.14 -22.21
C GLN A 104 -8.14 -3.20 -21.94
N PRO A 105 -7.88 -4.18 -22.83
CA PRO A 105 -6.85 -5.19 -22.58
C PRO A 105 -5.46 -4.56 -22.43
N ASN A 106 -5.12 -3.61 -23.32
CA ASN A 106 -3.82 -2.95 -23.34
C ASN A 106 -3.60 -2.09 -22.09
N ILE A 107 -4.61 -1.31 -21.72
CA ILE A 107 -4.58 -0.49 -20.49
C ILE A 107 -4.44 -1.39 -19.26
N TYR A 108 -5.17 -2.50 -19.22
CA TYR A 108 -5.11 -3.46 -18.11
C TYR A 108 -3.72 -4.11 -17.97
N ILE A 109 -3.09 -4.49 -19.09
CA ILE A 109 -1.72 -5.03 -19.11
C ILE A 109 -0.72 -4.00 -18.59
N ILE A 110 -0.81 -2.74 -19.03
CA ILE A 110 0.05 -1.66 -18.54
C ILE A 110 -0.12 -1.48 -17.04
N VAL A 111 -1.37 -1.49 -16.55
CA VAL A 111 -1.70 -1.40 -15.12
C VAL A 111 -1.10 -2.57 -14.32
N LEU A 112 -1.15 -3.79 -14.87
CA LEU A 112 -0.53 -4.96 -14.25
C LEU A 112 0.99 -4.81 -14.16
N LEU A 113 1.65 -4.48 -15.28
CA LEU A 113 3.10 -4.29 -15.31
C LEU A 113 3.55 -3.20 -14.34
N LEU A 114 2.89 -2.04 -14.39
CA LEU A 114 3.13 -0.93 -13.48
C LEU A 114 2.99 -1.37 -12.01
N SER A 115 2.00 -2.23 -11.69
CA SER A 115 1.81 -2.72 -10.33
C SER A 115 2.97 -3.57 -9.81
N VAL A 116 3.58 -4.39 -10.66
CA VAL A 116 4.77 -5.19 -10.31
C VAL A 116 5.97 -4.28 -10.07
N PHE A 117 6.20 -3.31 -10.95
CA PHE A 117 7.25 -2.30 -10.78
C PHE A 117 7.08 -1.51 -9.48
N ILE A 118 5.86 -1.11 -9.11
CA ILE A 118 5.60 -0.43 -7.83
C ILE A 118 5.89 -1.36 -6.64
N ALA A 119 5.50 -2.64 -6.74
CA ALA A 119 5.61 -3.59 -5.65
C ALA A 119 7.05 -4.03 -5.36
N HIS A 120 7.88 -4.15 -6.40
CA HIS A 120 9.28 -4.59 -6.32
C HIS A 120 10.29 -3.46 -6.51
N GLY A 121 9.82 -2.23 -6.75
CA GLY A 121 10.68 -1.07 -6.94
C GLY A 121 11.57 -0.81 -5.71
N PRO A 122 12.82 -0.34 -5.91
CA PRO A 122 13.78 -0.03 -4.86
C PRO A 122 13.17 0.80 -3.72
N ALA A 123 13.48 0.44 -2.47
CA ALA A 123 12.96 1.13 -1.29
C ALA A 123 13.23 2.66 -1.31
N ALA A 124 14.36 3.08 -1.90
CA ALA A 124 14.72 4.48 -2.11
C ALA A 124 13.70 5.25 -2.97
N LEU A 125 13.13 4.62 -4.00
CA LEU A 125 12.09 5.22 -4.85
C LEU A 125 10.76 5.32 -4.09
N ARG A 126 10.42 4.32 -3.29
CA ARG A 126 9.16 4.25 -2.52
C ARG A 126 9.01 5.34 -1.45
N HIS A 127 10.11 5.77 -0.83
CA HIS A 127 10.15 6.81 0.19
C HIS A 127 10.61 8.18 -0.36
N TYR A 128 10.82 8.26 -1.68
CA TYR A 128 11.16 9.51 -2.33
C TYR A 128 9.93 10.44 -2.35
N SER A 129 10.07 11.61 -1.71
CA SER A 129 9.07 12.66 -1.81
C SER A 129 9.34 13.46 -3.08
N ILE A 130 8.41 13.41 -4.03
CA ILE A 130 8.50 14.16 -5.29
C ILE A 130 8.59 15.67 -5.01
N TRP A 131 7.93 16.15 -3.95
CA TRP A 131 7.89 17.55 -3.56
C TRP A 131 9.19 18.05 -2.93
N HIS A 132 9.85 17.26 -2.09
CA HIS A 132 11.09 17.66 -1.41
C HIS A 132 12.38 17.19 -2.12
N ARG A 133 12.27 16.39 -3.18
CA ARG A 133 13.40 15.74 -3.89
C ARG A 133 14.41 15.09 -2.94
N ARG A 134 13.93 14.57 -1.80
CA ARG A 134 14.72 13.83 -0.82
C ARG A 134 13.95 12.59 -0.36
N VAL A 135 14.68 11.56 0.02
CA VAL A 135 14.14 10.43 0.78
C VAL A 135 13.72 10.97 2.14
N ILE A 136 12.41 11.05 2.38
CA ILE A 136 11.91 11.43 3.70
C ILE A 136 11.87 10.15 4.51
N ASP A 137 12.95 9.90 5.24
CA ASP A 137 12.87 9.05 6.42
C ASP A 137 11.97 9.78 7.42
N GLU A 138 10.93 9.09 7.90
CA GLU A 138 10.13 9.55 9.02
C GLU A 138 11.10 10.04 10.11
N PRO A 139 10.99 11.29 10.60
CA PRO A 139 11.93 11.79 11.58
C PRO A 139 11.88 10.86 12.79
N LYS A 140 12.93 10.06 12.95
CA LYS A 140 13.22 9.30 14.16
C LYS A 140 13.13 10.34 15.27
N ARG A 141 12.02 10.31 16.01
CA ARG A 141 11.65 11.29 17.04
C ARG A 141 12.89 11.53 17.89
N MET A 142 13.63 12.60 17.59
CA MET A 142 14.86 12.95 18.29
C MET A 142 14.42 13.24 19.71
N ARG A 143 14.74 12.31 20.60
CA ARG A 143 14.48 12.41 22.02
C ARG A 143 15.25 13.64 22.52
N LYS A 144 14.52 14.73 22.75
CA LYS A 144 15.03 15.98 23.31
C LYS A 144 15.55 15.75 24.74
N LYS A 145 16.53 16.57 25.14
CA LYS A 145 17.19 16.77 26.46
C LYS A 145 18.33 15.79 26.79
N SER A 146 19.51 16.21 27.23
CA SER A 146 19.89 17.39 28.02
C SER A 146 21.38 17.68 27.83
N LEU A 147 21.76 18.91 27.50
CA LEU A 147 23.11 19.44 27.76
C LEU A 147 22.93 20.52 28.83
N ASN A 148 23.07 20.09 30.09
CA ASN A 148 23.53 20.96 31.15
C ASN A 148 25.01 20.61 31.31
N GLY A 149 25.87 21.59 31.07
CA GLY A 149 27.27 21.66 31.46
C GLY A 149 27.54 23.11 31.76
#